data_AF-A0A1H1PPE9-F1
#
_entry.id   AF-A0A1H1PPE9-F1
#
_cell.length_a   1.000
_cell.length_b   1.000
_cell.length_c   1.000
_cell.angle_alpha   90.00
_cell.angle_beta   90.00
_cell.angle_gamma   90.00
#
_symmetry.space_group_name_H-M   'P 1'
#
loop_
_entity.id
_entity.type
_entity.pdbx_description
1 polymer ?
#
loop_
_entity_poly.entity_id
_entity_poly.type
_entity_poly.pdbx_seq_one_letter_code
_entity_poly.pdbx_strand_id
1 'polypeptide(L)'
;MTLKQLYFLILALLFISFNANAQENADKILKDTIAYSDKNTQKVIEFGSFIENTIHSSDVDSFLLKLNEDLFFERVLSHHPDIDASDSYIKGFLVGMKQSLNSFPQEIMSQVENGSYYDFISYRYDVPSQTYYALFRMYSVDSGMNYHDFRLHKTNDDIQFTDMYTYLTGEHFTQTLGRMITYTLPEKKSKKKRTSDLNKDFKEVFKALMYNNNEKYNQAYNTIDGLKTELSKEKFLQIFKVLVASNIDESKYLKALEELIETHPDDPTIALNKIDYHYYKGEYYEAIQVINQLQNETEDDFLNYMKASVAFEDENYDLALNLFKYTIDNYPDFFDGQAGYLNTLVMLNNFTDAVIYLDALITDGYDKPLIIDYVEEEDENGENILDKFAKSEDFKAWKNK
;
A
#
# COMPACT_ATOMS: atom_id res chain seq x y z
N MET A 1 2.02 11.93 -18.17
CA MET A 1 1.69 12.17 -16.74
C MET A 1 2.86 11.76 -15.83
N THR A 2 3.55 12.70 -15.19
CA THR A 2 4.70 12.43 -14.30
C THR A 2 4.34 12.54 -12.82
N LEU A 3 4.57 11.48 -12.04
CA LEU A 3 4.34 11.41 -10.58
C LEU A 3 4.91 12.64 -9.84
N LYS A 4 4.04 13.58 -9.45
CA LYS A 4 4.42 14.82 -8.74
C LYS A 4 3.36 15.33 -7.76
N GLN A 5 2.88 14.48 -6.87
CA GLN A 5 2.46 14.87 -5.50
C GLN A 5 2.31 13.61 -4.63
N LEU A 6 3.42 13.17 -4.02
CA LEU A 6 3.43 12.01 -3.13
C LEU A 6 3.84 12.43 -1.72
N TYR A 7 3.03 12.08 -0.72
CA TYR A 7 3.36 12.27 0.70
C TYR A 7 3.27 10.95 1.48
N PHE A 8 4.37 10.65 2.16
CA PHE A 8 4.48 9.79 3.36
C PHE A 8 3.63 8.51 3.43
N LEU A 9 4.29 7.35 3.25
CA LEU A 9 4.08 6.21 4.16
C LEU A 9 5.30 5.23 4.21
N ILE A 10 5.45 4.55 5.36
CA ILE A 10 6.09 3.22 5.61
C ILE A 10 7.61 3.07 5.93
N LEU A 11 7.87 2.08 6.82
CA LEU A 11 9.06 1.58 7.53
C LEU A 11 8.79 0.06 7.93
N ALA A 12 9.64 -0.87 8.45
CA ALA A 12 11.08 -1.07 8.64
C ALA A 12 11.61 -2.36 9.43
N LEU A 13 12.25 -3.53 9.07
CA LEU A 13 12.58 -4.50 7.96
C LEU A 13 12.53 -5.97 8.49
N LEU A 14 12.20 -6.96 7.65
CA LEU A 14 12.92 -8.26 7.41
C LEU A 14 13.25 -9.22 8.59
N PHE A 15 13.43 -10.51 8.27
CA PHE A 15 14.78 -11.13 8.22
C PHE A 15 14.80 -12.43 7.38
N ILE A 16 15.88 -12.71 6.64
CA ILE A 16 16.07 -13.99 5.94
C ILE A 16 16.58 -15.04 6.94
N SER A 17 16.09 -16.27 6.83
CA SER A 17 16.81 -17.49 7.24
C SER A 17 16.41 -18.67 6.37
N PHE A 18 17.38 -19.46 5.93
CA PHE A 18 17.16 -20.61 5.02
C PHE A 18 16.41 -21.76 5.73
N ASN A 19 15.08 -21.75 5.61
CA ASN A 19 14.24 -22.93 5.47
C ASN A 19 12.90 -22.50 4.85
N ALA A 20 12.44 -23.20 3.81
CA ALA A 20 11.22 -22.85 3.10
C ALA A 20 9.97 -23.13 3.96
N ASN A 21 9.45 -22.09 4.60
CA ASN A 21 8.09 -21.99 5.16
C ASN A 21 7.73 -20.50 5.22
N ALA A 22 6.80 -20.05 4.39
CA ALA A 22 6.27 -18.67 4.42
C ALA A 22 5.20 -18.49 5.53
N GLN A 23 5.56 -18.91 6.74
CA GLN A 23 4.76 -18.78 7.97
C GLN A 23 5.70 -18.47 9.13
N GLU A 24 5.20 -17.76 10.14
CA GLU A 24 5.99 -17.25 11.26
C GLU A 24 6.96 -18.30 11.87
N ASN A 25 8.25 -18.18 11.60
CA ASN A 25 9.30 -18.76 12.46
C ASN A 25 9.47 -17.90 13.73
N ALA A 26 8.35 -17.61 14.38
CA ALA A 26 8.31 -17.05 15.73
C ALA A 26 8.33 -18.22 16.72
N ASP A 27 9.38 -18.32 17.54
CA ASP A 27 9.51 -19.32 18.62
C ASP A 27 8.35 -19.29 19.66
N LYS A 28 7.44 -18.32 19.55
CA LYS A 28 6.19 -18.23 20.30
C LYS A 28 5.14 -17.41 19.55
N ILE A 29 4.22 -18.06 18.84
CA ILE A 29 3.02 -17.43 18.27
C ILE A 29 2.25 -16.72 19.41
N LEU A 30 2.04 -15.41 19.26
CA LEU A 30 1.26 -14.61 20.21
C LEU A 30 -0.23 -14.96 20.10
N LYS A 31 -0.91 -15.04 21.24
CA LYS A 31 -2.34 -15.39 21.30
C LYS A 31 -3.17 -14.27 21.89
N ASP A 32 -4.07 -13.71 21.09
CA ASP A 32 -5.01 -12.67 21.52
C ASP A 32 -6.27 -13.27 22.16
N THR A 33 -6.47 -14.59 22.02
CA THR A 33 -7.51 -15.40 22.70
C THR A 33 -8.96 -15.03 22.34
N ILE A 34 -9.18 -14.33 21.22
CA ILE A 34 -10.51 -14.21 20.64
C ILE A 34 -10.93 -15.59 20.11
N ALA A 35 -12.07 -16.10 20.56
CA ALA A 35 -12.62 -17.33 20.00
C ALA A 35 -13.39 -17.05 18.70
N TYR A 36 -13.22 -17.88 17.67
CA TYR A 36 -14.10 -17.86 16.50
C TYR A 36 -15.55 -18.14 16.92
N SER A 37 -16.47 -17.24 16.55
CA SER A 37 -17.91 -17.38 16.78
C SER A 37 -18.66 -16.27 16.05
N ASP A 38 -19.90 -16.53 15.64
CA ASP A 38 -20.76 -15.58 14.92
C ASP A 38 -20.86 -14.22 15.63
N LYS A 39 -20.94 -14.21 16.98
CA LYS A 39 -20.95 -12.97 17.80
C LYS A 39 -19.66 -12.16 17.65
N ASN A 40 -18.49 -12.81 17.56
CA ASN A 40 -17.23 -12.11 17.38
C ASN A 40 -17.01 -11.74 15.91
N THR A 41 -17.38 -12.59 14.96
CA THR A 41 -17.39 -12.30 13.52
C THR A 41 -18.20 -11.04 13.22
N GLN A 42 -19.43 -10.94 13.74
CA GLN A 42 -20.28 -9.75 13.58
C GLN A 42 -19.60 -8.48 14.13
N LYS A 43 -18.92 -8.56 15.28
CA LYS A 43 -18.16 -7.44 15.85
C LYS A 43 -16.92 -7.06 15.04
N VAL A 44 -16.38 -7.97 14.23
CA VAL A 44 -15.24 -7.70 13.33
C VAL A 44 -15.71 -6.99 12.07
N ILE A 45 -16.90 -7.34 11.56
CA ILE A 45 -17.55 -6.59 10.48
C ILE A 45 -17.94 -5.18 10.98
N GLU A 46 -18.51 -5.07 12.19
CA GLU A 46 -18.80 -3.78 12.82
C GLU A 46 -17.53 -2.93 13.06
N PHE A 47 -16.40 -3.55 13.41
CA PHE A 47 -15.10 -2.88 13.47
C PHE A 47 -14.63 -2.41 12.08
N GLY A 48 -14.77 -3.26 11.05
CA GLY A 48 -14.39 -2.97 9.67
C GLY A 48 -15.07 -1.70 9.16
N SER A 49 -16.39 -1.71 9.12
CA SER A 49 -17.19 -0.55 8.70
C SER A 49 -17.00 0.66 9.61
N PHE A 50 -16.75 0.49 10.92
CA PHE A 50 -16.46 1.62 11.81
C PHE A 50 -15.16 2.33 11.42
N ILE A 51 -14.06 1.59 11.22
CA ILE A 51 -12.76 2.17 10.83
C ILE A 51 -12.87 2.88 9.48
N GLU A 52 -13.45 2.21 8.48
CA GLU A 52 -13.75 2.78 7.16
C GLU A 52 -14.51 4.11 7.28
N ASN A 53 -15.65 4.13 7.99
CA ASN A 53 -16.44 5.34 8.17
C ASN A 53 -15.66 6.44 8.92
N THR A 54 -14.81 6.11 9.91
CA THR A 54 -14.00 7.14 10.59
C THR A 54 -12.93 7.76 9.70
N ILE A 55 -12.38 7.02 8.72
CA ILE A 55 -11.46 7.56 7.71
C ILE A 55 -12.23 8.52 6.78
N HIS A 56 -13.37 8.07 6.21
CA HIS A 56 -14.20 8.88 5.32
C HIS A 56 -14.86 10.10 6.00
N SER A 57 -14.95 10.12 7.34
CA SER A 57 -15.41 11.28 8.12
C SER A 57 -14.30 12.08 8.80
N SER A 58 -13.03 11.79 8.50
CA SER A 58 -11.82 12.39 9.10
C SER A 58 -11.80 12.43 10.64
N ASP A 59 -12.42 11.43 11.30
CA ASP A 59 -12.57 11.36 12.76
C ASP A 59 -11.40 10.61 13.42
N VAL A 60 -10.31 11.35 13.63
CA VAL A 60 -9.06 10.87 14.25
C VAL A 60 -9.29 10.31 15.66
N ASP A 61 -10.13 10.96 16.48
CA ASP A 61 -10.36 10.56 17.86
C ASP A 61 -11.12 9.22 17.91
N SER A 62 -12.15 9.05 17.08
CA SER A 62 -12.89 7.78 16.97
C SER A 62 -12.03 6.63 16.44
N PHE A 63 -11.14 6.88 15.46
CA PHE A 63 -10.17 5.87 15.01
C PHE A 63 -9.22 5.46 16.14
N LEU A 64 -8.67 6.43 16.89
CA LEU A 64 -7.70 6.16 17.97
C LEU A 64 -8.32 5.43 19.17
N LEU A 65 -9.61 5.56 19.44
CA LEU A 65 -10.32 4.73 20.42
C LEU A 65 -10.25 3.22 20.11
N LYS A 66 -10.01 2.86 18.85
CA LYS A 66 -9.86 1.47 18.39
C LYS A 66 -8.44 0.95 18.44
N LEU A 67 -7.43 1.76 18.74
CA LEU A 67 -6.07 1.30 19.03
C LEU A 67 -5.97 0.83 20.50
N ASN A 68 -5.60 -0.43 20.72
CA ASN A 68 -5.16 -0.90 22.03
C ASN A 68 -3.65 -0.61 22.19
N GLU A 69 -3.35 0.60 22.69
CA GLU A 69 -1.98 1.12 22.82
C GLU A 69 -1.07 0.22 23.66
N ASP A 70 -1.55 -0.30 24.80
CA ASP A 70 -0.74 -1.07 25.74
C ASP A 70 -0.19 -2.34 25.08
N LEU A 71 -1.05 -3.09 24.37
CA LEU A 71 -0.64 -4.29 23.64
C LEU A 71 0.14 -3.96 22.36
N PHE A 72 -0.16 -2.84 21.70
CA PHE A 72 0.63 -2.35 20.56
C PHE A 72 2.08 -2.09 20.99
N PHE A 73 2.30 -1.37 22.09
CA PHE A 73 3.64 -1.11 22.62
C PHE A 73 4.31 -2.37 23.23
N GLU A 74 3.54 -3.34 23.73
CA GLU A 74 4.09 -4.66 24.08
C GLU A 74 4.65 -5.38 22.83
N ARG A 75 3.91 -5.37 21.72
CA ARG A 75 4.32 -5.99 20.44
C ARG A 75 5.55 -5.31 19.79
N VAL A 76 5.65 -3.99 19.91
CA VAL A 76 6.83 -3.21 19.50
C VAL A 76 8.10 -3.70 20.21
N LEU A 77 7.99 -4.14 21.47
CA LEU A 77 9.11 -4.61 22.27
C LEU A 77 9.30 -6.13 22.24
N SER A 78 8.25 -6.92 21.96
CA SER A 78 8.27 -8.39 22.05
C SER A 78 9.28 -9.03 21.08
N HIS A 79 9.46 -8.43 19.91
CA HIS A 79 10.43 -8.84 18.89
C HIS A 79 11.90 -8.53 19.28
N HIS A 80 12.12 -7.76 20.36
CA HIS A 80 13.44 -7.30 20.79
C HIS A 80 13.67 -7.46 22.30
N PRO A 81 13.71 -8.70 22.83
CA PRO A 81 13.97 -8.98 24.25
C PRO A 81 15.37 -8.51 24.76
N ASP A 82 16.25 -8.10 23.84
CA ASP A 82 17.48 -7.38 24.18
C ASP A 82 17.26 -5.96 24.72
N ILE A 83 16.09 -5.37 24.48
CA ILE A 83 15.69 -4.06 25.02
C ILE A 83 15.31 -4.22 26.50
N ASP A 84 15.51 -3.17 27.28
CA ASP A 84 14.98 -3.05 28.65
C ASP A 84 13.85 -2.02 28.65
N ALA A 85 12.60 -2.51 28.70
CA ALA A 85 11.40 -1.69 28.78
C ALA A 85 11.35 -0.78 30.02
N SER A 86 12.15 -1.06 31.06
CA SER A 86 12.25 -0.23 32.24
C SER A 86 13.15 0.99 32.06
N ASP A 87 14.00 1.03 31.03
CA ASP A 87 15.00 2.07 30.80
C ASP A 87 14.37 3.45 30.48
N SER A 88 14.99 4.52 30.98
CA SER A 88 14.52 5.88 30.78
C SER A 88 14.59 6.36 29.33
N TYR A 89 15.55 5.88 28.53
CA TYR A 89 15.63 6.21 27.11
C TYR A 89 14.48 5.54 26.34
N ILE A 90 14.23 4.25 26.60
CA ILE A 90 13.16 3.49 25.96
C ILE A 90 11.79 4.09 26.28
N LYS A 91 11.54 4.42 27.55
CA LYS A 91 10.30 5.11 27.96
C LYS A 91 10.13 6.47 27.28
N GLY A 92 11.21 7.26 27.17
CA GLY A 92 11.17 8.53 26.44
C GLY A 92 10.87 8.35 24.95
N PHE A 93 11.44 7.33 24.31
CA PHE A 93 11.18 7.00 22.91
C PHE A 93 9.73 6.56 22.69
N LEU A 94 9.19 5.66 23.52
CA LEU A 94 7.81 5.20 23.42
C LEU A 94 6.79 6.33 23.65
N VAL A 95 7.07 7.29 24.54
CA VAL A 95 6.25 8.51 24.71
C VAL A 95 6.28 9.38 23.44
N GLY A 96 7.44 9.54 22.81
CA GLY A 96 7.55 10.23 21.52
C GLY A 96 6.78 9.52 20.41
N MET A 97 6.94 8.20 20.29
CA MET A 97 6.17 7.38 19.34
C MET A 97 4.66 7.54 19.54
N LYS A 98 4.18 7.48 20.80
CA LYS A 98 2.74 7.65 21.10
C LYS A 98 2.21 8.99 20.62
N GLN A 99 3.00 10.06 20.70
CA GLN A 99 2.63 11.36 20.13
C GLN A 99 2.57 11.35 18.59
N SER A 100 3.44 10.57 17.93
CA SER A 100 3.42 10.36 16.48
C SER A 100 2.33 9.41 15.99
N LEU A 101 1.87 8.42 16.78
CA LEU A 101 0.77 7.52 16.38
C LEU A 101 -0.54 8.29 16.13
N ASN A 102 -0.69 9.50 16.68
CA ASN A 102 -1.82 10.37 16.41
C ASN A 102 -1.86 10.91 14.95
N SER A 103 -0.73 10.96 14.23
CA SER A 103 -0.72 11.36 12.81
C SER A 103 -0.96 10.21 11.84
N PHE A 104 -0.81 8.96 12.28
CA PHE A 104 -1.03 7.79 11.42
C PHE A 104 -2.43 7.76 10.76
N PRO A 105 -3.57 7.94 11.47
CA PRO A 105 -4.87 8.04 10.79
C PRO A 105 -4.96 9.28 9.88
N GLN A 106 -4.29 10.38 10.23
CA GLN A 106 -4.27 11.61 9.42
C GLN A 106 -3.55 11.41 8.08
N GLU A 107 -2.52 10.55 8.03
CA GLU A 107 -1.80 10.19 6.80
C GLU A 107 -2.70 9.40 5.82
N ILE A 108 -3.63 8.58 6.32
CA ILE A 108 -4.64 7.88 5.51
C ILE A 108 -5.79 8.82 5.12
N MET A 109 -6.34 9.57 6.09
CA MET A 109 -7.42 10.54 5.85
C MET A 109 -7.02 11.58 4.82
N SER A 110 -5.80 12.14 4.91
CA SER A 110 -5.26 13.09 3.93
C SER A 110 -5.23 12.50 2.51
N GLN A 111 -4.87 11.22 2.35
CA GLN A 111 -4.90 10.57 1.03
C GLN A 111 -6.33 10.39 0.51
N VAL A 112 -7.29 10.05 1.38
CA VAL A 112 -8.72 9.94 1.00
C VAL A 112 -9.34 11.31 0.68
N GLU A 113 -9.00 12.37 1.43
CA GLU A 113 -9.37 13.76 1.15
C GLU A 113 -8.81 14.26 -0.21
N ASN A 114 -7.73 13.65 -0.70
CA ASN A 114 -7.15 13.88 -2.03
C ASN A 114 -7.61 12.86 -3.09
N GLY A 115 -8.69 12.10 -2.84
CA GLY A 115 -9.31 11.22 -3.84
C GLY A 115 -8.85 9.75 -3.81
N SER A 116 -8.12 9.31 -2.78
CA SER A 116 -7.83 7.89 -2.59
C SER A 116 -9.04 7.13 -2.03
N TYR A 117 -9.13 5.85 -2.34
CA TYR A 117 -10.14 4.93 -1.81
C TYR A 117 -9.57 4.18 -0.61
N TYR A 118 -10.40 3.97 0.41
CA TYR A 118 -10.02 3.23 1.62
C TYR A 118 -11.20 2.40 2.12
N ASP A 119 -11.16 1.11 1.83
CA ASP A 119 -12.35 0.25 1.81
C ASP A 119 -12.11 -1.01 2.64
N PHE A 120 -13.08 -1.41 3.46
CA PHE A 120 -13.04 -2.68 4.20
C PHE A 120 -13.44 -3.85 3.28
N ILE A 121 -12.48 -4.72 2.96
CA ILE A 121 -12.65 -5.78 1.96
C ILE A 121 -13.14 -7.09 2.58
N SER A 122 -12.37 -7.60 3.54
CA SER A 122 -12.56 -8.95 4.04
C SER A 122 -12.05 -9.09 5.48
N TYR A 123 -12.40 -10.20 6.11
CA TYR A 123 -11.87 -10.57 7.42
C TYR A 123 -11.56 -12.07 7.45
N ARG A 124 -10.57 -12.45 8.24
CA ARG A 124 -10.23 -13.87 8.46
C ARG A 124 -9.95 -14.14 9.92
N TYR A 125 -9.98 -15.42 10.30
CA TYR A 125 -9.65 -15.87 11.65
C TYR A 125 -8.40 -16.76 11.62
N ASP A 126 -7.34 -16.30 12.27
CA ASP A 126 -6.10 -17.07 12.40
C ASP A 126 -6.19 -18.03 13.60
N VAL A 127 -6.28 -19.32 13.31
CA VAL A 127 -6.43 -20.39 14.32
C VAL A 127 -5.20 -20.52 15.23
N PRO A 128 -3.93 -20.44 14.75
CA PRO A 128 -2.75 -20.39 15.60
C PRO A 128 -2.73 -19.22 16.58
N SER A 129 -2.96 -17.99 16.10
CA SER A 129 -2.98 -16.75 16.89
C SER A 129 -4.23 -16.59 17.76
N GLN A 130 -5.29 -17.35 17.49
CA GLN A 130 -6.59 -17.21 18.15
C GLN A 130 -7.08 -15.75 18.08
N THR A 131 -7.10 -15.21 16.87
CA THR A 131 -7.55 -13.84 16.62
C THR A 131 -8.19 -13.66 15.25
N TYR A 132 -8.91 -12.56 15.10
CA TYR A 132 -9.39 -12.08 13.81
C TYR A 132 -8.42 -11.04 13.24
N TYR A 133 -8.44 -10.96 11.92
CA TYR A 133 -7.78 -9.95 11.12
C TYR A 133 -8.81 -9.28 10.22
N ALA A 134 -8.72 -7.95 10.04
CA ALA A 134 -9.58 -7.17 9.18
C ALA A 134 -8.74 -6.48 8.09
N LEU A 135 -9.03 -6.79 6.82
CA LEU A 135 -8.29 -6.33 5.66
C LEU A 135 -8.96 -5.09 5.04
N PHE A 136 -8.19 -4.04 4.87
CA PHE A 136 -8.58 -2.84 4.16
C PHE A 136 -7.72 -2.68 2.90
N ARG A 137 -8.34 -2.30 1.80
CA ARG A 137 -7.65 -1.78 0.61
C ARG A 137 -7.35 -0.31 0.82
N MET A 138 -6.21 0.13 0.32
CA MET A 138 -5.92 1.53 0.05
C MET A 138 -5.51 1.65 -1.42
N TYR A 139 -6.21 2.47 -2.20
CA TYR A 139 -5.93 2.65 -3.63
C TYR A 139 -5.94 4.12 -4.03
N SER A 140 -4.99 4.54 -4.87
CA SER A 140 -5.08 5.77 -5.66
C SER A 140 -4.35 5.63 -6.99
N VAL A 141 -4.61 6.54 -7.93
CA VAL A 141 -3.90 6.58 -9.22
C VAL A 141 -2.40 6.92 -9.04
N ASP A 142 -2.06 7.82 -8.11
CA ASP A 142 -0.68 8.28 -7.89
C ASP A 142 0.18 7.36 -7.00
N SER A 143 -0.43 6.71 -6.00
CA SER A 143 0.26 5.82 -5.04
C SER A 143 0.04 4.33 -5.29
N GLY A 144 -0.82 3.97 -6.25
CA GLY A 144 -1.10 2.60 -6.61
C GLY A 144 -1.90 1.84 -5.55
N MET A 145 -1.54 0.57 -5.34
CA MET A 145 -2.27 -0.36 -4.47
C MET A 145 -1.49 -0.66 -3.19
N ASN A 146 -2.18 -0.66 -2.05
CA ASN A 146 -1.66 -1.14 -0.77
C ASN A 146 -2.79 -1.79 0.04
N TYR A 147 -2.44 -2.65 1.00
CA TYR A 147 -3.40 -3.28 1.91
C TYR A 147 -2.94 -3.15 3.36
N HIS A 148 -3.91 -2.85 4.22
CA HIS A 148 -3.75 -2.69 5.67
C HIS A 148 -4.55 -3.77 6.40
N ASP A 149 -3.83 -4.72 6.99
CA ASP A 149 -4.40 -5.91 7.61
C ASP A 149 -4.29 -5.84 9.14
N PHE A 150 -5.36 -5.41 9.79
CA PHE A 150 -5.38 -5.07 11.21
C PHE A 150 -5.51 -6.32 12.07
N ARG A 151 -4.53 -6.57 12.96
CA ARG A 151 -4.58 -7.67 13.91
C ARG A 151 -5.37 -7.28 15.15
N LEU A 152 -6.50 -7.95 15.36
CA LEU A 152 -7.49 -7.55 16.35
C LEU A 152 -7.21 -8.14 17.74
N HIS A 153 -7.82 -7.50 18.75
CA HIS A 153 -7.84 -7.91 20.15
C HIS A 153 -9.20 -7.56 20.77
N LYS A 154 -9.54 -8.18 21.91
CA LYS A 154 -10.86 -8.04 22.54
C LYS A 154 -10.78 -7.52 23.98
N THR A 155 -11.12 -6.25 24.18
CA THR A 155 -11.04 -5.54 25.47
C THR A 155 -12.45 -5.33 26.05
N ASN A 156 -12.77 -5.93 27.19
CA ASN A 156 -14.07 -5.74 27.88
C ASN A 156 -15.33 -5.93 26.99
N ASP A 157 -15.27 -6.93 26.10
CA ASP A 157 -16.25 -7.26 25.05
C ASP A 157 -16.28 -6.29 23.84
N ASP A 158 -15.49 -5.21 23.80
CA ASP A 158 -15.24 -4.43 22.57
C ASP A 158 -14.10 -5.03 21.72
N ILE A 159 -14.07 -4.72 20.42
CA ILE A 159 -12.99 -5.06 19.48
C ILE A 159 -12.13 -3.83 19.20
N GLN A 160 -10.81 -4.02 19.26
CA GLN A 160 -9.75 -3.05 19.01
C GLN A 160 -8.66 -3.71 18.14
N PHE A 161 -7.74 -2.94 17.57
CA PHE A 161 -6.53 -3.46 16.91
C PHE A 161 -5.29 -3.30 17.78
N THR A 162 -4.29 -4.16 17.55
CA THR A 162 -3.01 -4.18 18.28
C THR A 162 -1.79 -4.17 17.37
N ASP A 163 -1.99 -4.39 16.08
CA ASP A 163 -0.97 -4.32 15.04
C ASP A 163 -1.67 -4.09 13.69
N MET A 164 -0.89 -3.76 12.68
CA MET A 164 -1.31 -3.70 11.28
C MET A 164 -0.20 -4.32 10.44
N TYR A 165 -0.52 -5.26 9.57
CA TYR A 165 0.38 -5.71 8.53
C TYR A 165 0.17 -4.87 7.27
N THR A 166 1.26 -4.34 6.69
CA THR A 166 1.21 -3.49 5.49
C THR A 166 1.80 -4.25 4.32
N TYR A 167 1.00 -4.50 3.29
CA TYR A 167 1.44 -5.29 2.13
C TYR A 167 2.57 -4.59 1.35
N LEU A 168 2.58 -3.25 1.28
CA LEU A 168 3.62 -2.49 0.57
C LEU A 168 5.03 -2.56 1.22
N THR A 169 5.17 -3.10 2.44
CA THR A 169 6.48 -3.55 3.00
C THR A 169 6.57 -5.03 3.34
N GLY A 170 5.46 -5.77 3.28
CA GLY A 170 5.40 -7.19 3.61
C GLY A 170 5.73 -7.48 5.08
N GLU A 171 5.30 -6.63 6.01
CA GLU A 171 5.58 -6.78 7.44
C GLU A 171 4.61 -6.05 8.39
N HIS A 172 4.73 -6.36 9.69
CA HIS A 172 3.94 -5.76 10.76
C HIS A 172 4.49 -4.40 11.23
N PHE A 173 3.61 -3.43 11.42
CA PHE A 173 3.95 -2.08 11.86
C PHE A 173 4.54 -2.06 13.29
N THR A 174 4.17 -2.97 14.19
CA THR A 174 4.85 -3.02 15.50
C THR A 174 6.32 -3.48 15.38
N GLN A 175 6.61 -4.46 14.51
CA GLN A 175 7.97 -4.92 14.25
C GLN A 175 8.82 -3.77 13.67
N THR A 176 8.22 -3.01 12.75
CA THR A 176 8.77 -1.80 12.14
C THR A 176 9.29 -0.79 13.16
N LEU A 177 8.42 -0.45 14.11
CA LEU A 177 8.75 0.49 15.16
C LEU A 177 9.78 -0.09 16.14
N GLY A 178 9.71 -1.39 16.42
CA GLY A 178 10.69 -2.11 17.24
C GLY A 178 12.12 -1.97 16.70
N ARG A 179 12.31 -2.19 15.40
CA ARG A 179 13.64 -2.14 14.77
C ARG A 179 14.21 -0.73 14.76
N MET A 180 13.38 0.30 14.55
CA MET A 180 13.78 1.70 14.75
C MET A 180 14.30 2.01 16.15
N ILE A 181 13.69 1.45 17.21
CA ILE A 181 14.23 1.57 18.58
C ILE A 181 15.64 0.99 18.61
N THR A 182 15.90 -0.17 17.97
CA THR A 182 17.25 -0.76 17.97
C THR A 182 18.30 0.13 17.30
N TYR A 183 17.99 0.84 16.21
CA TYR A 183 18.94 1.68 15.47
C TYR A 183 19.27 2.98 16.21
N THR A 184 18.26 3.55 16.87
CA THR A 184 18.37 4.79 17.65
C THR A 184 18.97 4.58 19.05
N LEU A 185 18.81 3.38 19.62
CA LEU A 185 19.34 3.00 20.94
C LEU A 185 20.87 3.24 21.04
N PRO A 186 21.35 4.07 21.99
CA PRO A 186 22.77 4.27 22.21
C PRO A 186 23.49 2.96 22.54
N GLU A 187 24.66 2.71 21.94
CA GLU A 187 25.40 1.45 22.07
C GLU A 187 25.57 0.97 23.52
N LYS A 188 25.82 1.89 24.47
CA LYS A 188 25.97 1.60 25.91
C LYS A 188 24.70 1.05 26.59
N LYS A 189 23.55 1.07 25.91
CA LYS A 189 22.25 0.54 26.34
C LYS A 189 21.87 -0.76 25.63
N SER A 190 22.57 -1.12 24.54
CA SER A 190 22.36 -2.37 23.81
C SER A 190 23.03 -3.54 24.54
N LYS A 191 22.29 -4.60 24.86
CA LYS A 191 22.86 -5.84 25.45
C LYS A 191 23.85 -6.53 24.48
N LYS A 192 23.62 -6.40 23.16
CA LYS A 192 24.52 -6.84 22.09
C LYS A 192 25.53 -5.75 21.73
N LYS A 193 26.83 -6.10 21.69
CA LYS A 193 27.88 -5.25 21.10
C LYS A 193 27.71 -5.16 19.59
N ARG A 194 28.04 -4.00 19.01
CA ARG A 194 27.95 -3.72 17.57
C ARG A 194 29.36 -3.51 17.01
N THR A 195 29.53 -3.64 15.69
CA THR A 195 30.79 -3.25 15.04
C THR A 195 30.83 -1.73 14.83
N SER A 196 32.02 -1.16 14.59
CA SER A 196 32.16 0.26 14.20
C SER A 196 31.28 0.62 13.01
N ASP A 197 31.19 -0.30 12.06
CA ASP A 197 30.62 -0.06 10.75
C ASP A 197 29.09 -0.20 10.80
N LEU A 198 28.57 -1.15 11.58
CA LEU A 198 27.14 -1.25 11.89
C LEU A 198 26.65 -0.03 12.69
N ASN A 199 27.45 0.45 13.65
CA ASN A 199 27.20 1.69 14.40
C ASN A 199 27.33 2.98 13.54
N LYS A 200 27.95 2.91 12.37
CA LYS A 200 27.99 3.99 11.37
C LYS A 200 26.74 3.90 10.52
N ASP A 201 26.48 2.74 9.92
CA ASP A 201 25.39 2.51 8.99
C ASP A 201 24.03 2.80 9.65
N PHE A 202 23.81 2.44 10.94
CA PHE A 202 22.60 2.89 11.69
C PHE A 202 22.40 4.42 11.76
N LYS A 203 23.48 5.21 11.75
CA LYS A 203 23.38 6.68 11.73
C LYS A 203 23.10 7.21 10.32
N GLU A 204 23.60 6.52 9.30
CA GLU A 204 23.27 6.83 7.91
C GLU A 204 21.79 6.47 7.61
N VAL A 205 21.29 5.34 8.10
CA VAL A 205 19.86 4.98 8.08
C VAL A 205 18.99 6.08 8.75
N PHE A 206 19.35 6.53 9.95
CA PHE A 206 18.61 7.62 10.62
C PHE A 206 18.66 8.95 9.84
N LYS A 207 19.81 9.28 9.22
CA LYS A 207 19.90 10.45 8.32
C LYS A 207 19.02 10.29 7.08
N ALA A 208 18.96 9.10 6.48
CA ALA A 208 18.15 8.84 5.30
C ALA A 208 16.65 9.03 5.59
N LEU A 209 16.16 8.52 6.73
CA LEU A 209 14.81 8.79 7.24
C LEU A 209 14.59 10.31 7.43
N MET A 210 15.52 11.01 8.08
CA MET A 210 15.42 12.47 8.24
C MET A 210 15.49 13.26 6.91
N TYR A 211 16.19 12.76 5.89
CA TYR A 211 16.22 13.36 4.56
C TYR A 211 14.90 13.13 3.81
N ASN A 212 14.36 11.91 3.85
CA ASN A 212 13.05 11.59 3.27
C ASN A 212 11.95 12.46 3.88
N ASN A 213 11.91 12.55 5.21
CA ASN A 213 10.95 13.36 5.96
C ASN A 213 11.16 14.89 5.81
N ASN A 214 12.00 15.30 4.86
CA ASN A 214 12.33 16.68 4.50
C ASN A 214 12.40 16.82 2.95
N GLU A 215 11.74 15.92 2.21
CA GLU A 215 11.66 15.88 0.73
C GLU A 215 13.02 15.81 0.00
N LYS A 216 14.09 15.47 0.73
CA LYS A 216 15.46 15.40 0.19
C LYS A 216 15.74 14.00 -0.36
N TYR A 217 14.86 13.52 -1.23
CA TYR A 217 14.85 12.14 -1.75
C TYR A 217 16.22 11.74 -2.33
N ASN A 218 16.84 12.58 -3.16
CA ASN A 218 18.21 12.34 -3.67
C ASN A 218 19.27 12.23 -2.56
N GLN A 219 19.12 12.88 -1.41
CA GLN A 219 20.03 12.72 -0.27
C GLN A 219 19.73 11.43 0.51
N ALA A 220 18.46 11.08 0.69
CA ALA A 220 18.03 9.83 1.30
C ALA A 220 18.55 8.62 0.49
N TYR A 221 18.26 8.57 -0.82
CA TYR A 221 18.67 7.49 -1.72
C TYR A 221 20.18 7.25 -1.66
N ASN A 222 20.99 8.30 -1.87
CA ASN A 222 22.45 8.20 -1.85
C ASN A 222 23.02 7.82 -0.47
N THR A 223 22.26 8.02 0.61
CA THR A 223 22.65 7.60 1.97
C THR A 223 22.36 6.11 2.20
N ILE A 224 21.28 5.57 1.62
CA ILE A 224 20.91 4.15 1.72
C ILE A 224 21.75 3.29 0.76
N ASP A 225 21.91 3.74 -0.49
CA ASP A 225 22.77 3.12 -1.51
C ASP A 225 24.26 3.08 -1.08
N GLY A 226 24.64 3.97 -0.16
CA GLY A 226 25.99 4.04 0.44
C GLY A 226 26.25 3.11 1.65
N LEU A 227 25.26 2.34 2.11
CA LEU A 227 25.39 1.38 3.21
C LEU A 227 26.26 0.16 2.79
N LYS A 228 27.04 -0.40 3.73
CA LYS A 228 28.08 -1.41 3.41
C LYS A 228 28.10 -2.65 4.30
N THR A 229 27.38 -2.61 5.42
CA THR A 229 27.11 -3.79 6.24
C THR A 229 25.91 -4.57 5.67
N GLU A 230 25.62 -5.74 6.23
CA GLU A 230 24.48 -6.58 5.80
C GLU A 230 23.13 -5.85 5.77
N LEU A 231 22.99 -4.75 6.54
CA LEU A 231 21.83 -3.84 6.51
C LEU A 231 21.43 -3.40 5.09
N SER A 232 22.36 -3.26 4.15
CA SER A 232 22.03 -2.82 2.78
C SER A 232 21.24 -3.86 1.97
N LYS A 233 21.32 -5.15 2.34
CA LYS A 233 20.60 -6.25 1.70
C LYS A 233 19.24 -6.52 2.31
N GLU A 234 18.87 -5.78 3.35
CA GLU A 234 17.67 -6.10 4.11
C GLU A 234 16.43 -5.34 3.59
N LYS A 235 15.30 -6.04 3.55
CA LYS A 235 14.03 -5.68 2.90
C LYS A 235 13.57 -4.24 3.08
N PHE A 236 13.32 -3.66 4.28
CA PHE A 236 12.96 -2.23 4.34
C PHE A 236 14.02 -1.35 3.75
N LEU A 237 15.31 -1.57 3.99
CA LEU A 237 16.29 -0.64 3.45
C LEU A 237 16.29 -0.68 1.91
N GLN A 238 15.87 -1.80 1.31
CA GLN A 238 15.57 -1.89 -0.13
C GLN A 238 14.19 -1.32 -0.50
N ILE A 239 13.09 -1.59 0.22
CA ILE A 239 11.75 -1.04 -0.07
C ILE A 239 11.67 0.47 0.19
N PHE A 240 12.29 0.99 1.24
CA PHE A 240 12.45 2.41 1.49
C PHE A 240 13.40 3.04 0.46
N LYS A 241 14.41 2.33 -0.04
CA LYS A 241 15.16 2.79 -1.22
C LYS A 241 14.26 2.85 -2.47
N VAL A 242 13.35 1.91 -2.65
CA VAL A 242 12.30 1.91 -3.72
C VAL A 242 11.35 3.10 -3.55
N LEU A 243 10.74 3.28 -2.38
CA LEU A 243 9.82 4.40 -2.05
C LEU A 243 10.51 5.78 -2.13
N VAL A 244 11.78 5.87 -1.77
CA VAL A 244 12.58 7.09 -1.96
C VAL A 244 12.95 7.29 -3.43
N ALA A 245 13.09 6.22 -4.23
CA ALA A 245 13.48 6.29 -5.63
C ALA A 245 12.34 6.67 -6.59
N SER A 246 11.10 6.24 -6.33
CA SER A 246 9.91 6.70 -7.09
C SER A 246 9.76 8.22 -7.03
N ASN A 247 10.15 8.82 -5.91
CA ASN A 247 10.20 10.27 -5.70
C ASN A 247 11.43 10.96 -6.35
N ILE A 248 12.14 10.32 -7.29
CA ILE A 248 13.31 10.88 -7.98
C ILE A 248 13.24 10.69 -9.49
N ASP A 249 13.35 9.44 -9.96
CA ASP A 249 13.27 9.06 -11.38
C ASP A 249 13.08 7.54 -11.53
N GLU A 250 12.45 7.15 -12.64
CA GLU A 250 12.15 5.75 -13.01
C GLU A 250 13.40 4.86 -13.04
N SER A 251 14.55 5.39 -13.49
CA SER A 251 15.79 4.60 -13.59
C SER A 251 16.34 4.22 -12.21
N LYS A 252 16.23 5.09 -11.21
CA LYS A 252 16.49 4.73 -9.80
C LYS A 252 15.40 3.80 -9.24
N TYR A 253 14.14 4.01 -9.60
CA TYR A 253 13.02 3.19 -9.13
C TYR A 253 13.18 1.73 -9.54
N LEU A 254 13.31 1.49 -10.86
CA LEU A 254 13.48 0.15 -11.42
C LEU A 254 14.76 -0.53 -10.90
N LYS A 255 15.87 0.20 -10.76
CA LYS A 255 17.11 -0.34 -10.15
C LYS A 255 16.91 -0.77 -8.69
N ALA A 256 16.13 -0.02 -7.91
CA ALA A 256 15.84 -0.37 -6.53
C ALA A 256 14.90 -1.58 -6.42
N LEU A 257 13.94 -1.72 -7.34
CA LEU A 257 13.07 -2.90 -7.44
C LEU A 257 13.87 -4.15 -7.86
N GLU A 258 14.76 -4.02 -8.84
CA GLU A 258 15.64 -5.11 -9.31
C GLU A 258 16.54 -5.60 -8.17
N GLU A 259 17.20 -4.70 -7.42
CA GLU A 259 17.98 -5.05 -6.23
C GLU A 259 17.15 -5.74 -5.13
N LEU A 260 15.92 -5.29 -4.89
CA LEU A 260 15.02 -5.90 -3.90
C LEU A 260 14.67 -7.35 -4.30
N ILE A 261 14.31 -7.56 -5.56
CA ILE A 261 13.82 -8.84 -6.07
C ILE A 261 14.99 -9.84 -6.28
N GLU A 262 16.17 -9.38 -6.70
CA GLU A 262 17.39 -10.22 -6.69
C GLU A 262 17.77 -10.69 -5.28
N THR A 263 17.46 -9.90 -4.24
CA THR A 263 17.82 -10.22 -2.86
C THR A 263 16.78 -11.07 -2.14
N HIS A 264 15.49 -10.90 -2.45
CA HIS A 264 14.37 -11.63 -1.83
C HIS A 264 13.47 -12.33 -2.88
N PRO A 265 14.01 -13.13 -3.82
CA PRO A 265 13.26 -13.62 -4.98
C PRO A 265 12.06 -14.50 -4.59
N ASP A 266 12.24 -15.37 -3.60
CA ASP A 266 11.21 -16.29 -3.12
C ASP A 266 10.28 -15.68 -2.04
N ASP A 267 10.44 -14.40 -1.66
CA ASP A 267 9.57 -13.77 -0.66
C ASP A 267 8.20 -13.41 -1.28
N PRO A 268 7.08 -14.00 -0.84
CA PRO A 268 5.76 -13.66 -1.37
C PRO A 268 5.27 -12.27 -0.90
N THR A 269 5.80 -11.76 0.21
CA THR A 269 5.31 -10.54 0.86
C THR A 269 5.68 -9.25 0.13
N ILE A 270 6.51 -9.33 -0.91
CA ILE A 270 6.84 -8.21 -1.82
C ILE A 270 6.02 -8.27 -3.13
N ALA A 271 4.82 -8.87 -3.10
CA ALA A 271 3.95 -9.03 -4.27
C ALA A 271 3.68 -7.71 -5.01
N LEU A 272 3.38 -6.62 -4.30
CA LEU A 272 3.15 -5.30 -4.91
C LEU A 272 4.40 -4.80 -5.66
N ASN A 273 5.58 -4.87 -5.03
CA ASN A 273 6.84 -4.49 -5.67
C ASN A 273 7.20 -5.38 -6.88
N LYS A 274 6.77 -6.64 -6.88
CA LYS A 274 6.92 -7.57 -8.02
C LYS A 274 5.98 -7.22 -9.18
N ILE A 275 4.75 -6.78 -8.91
CA ILE A 275 3.82 -6.29 -9.94
C ILE A 275 4.45 -5.11 -10.68
N ASP A 276 4.89 -4.09 -9.94
CA ASP A 276 5.59 -2.92 -10.49
C ASP A 276 6.83 -3.32 -11.30
N TYR A 277 7.70 -4.17 -10.75
CA TYR A 277 8.91 -4.61 -11.44
C TYR A 277 8.59 -5.28 -12.78
N HIS A 278 7.68 -6.25 -12.80
CA HIS A 278 7.32 -6.94 -14.03
C HIS A 278 6.64 -6.00 -15.03
N TYR A 279 5.78 -5.09 -14.56
CA TYR A 279 5.16 -4.05 -15.38
C TYR A 279 6.19 -3.14 -16.06
N TYR A 280 7.10 -2.52 -15.30
CA TYR A 280 8.17 -1.65 -15.83
C TYR A 280 9.20 -2.39 -16.70
N LYS A 281 9.18 -3.73 -16.74
CA LYS A 281 10.04 -4.56 -17.61
C LYS A 281 9.31 -5.02 -18.89
N GLY A 282 8.01 -4.76 -19.02
CA GLY A 282 7.16 -5.31 -20.09
C GLY A 282 6.85 -6.81 -19.91
N GLU A 283 7.04 -7.34 -18.70
CA GLU A 283 6.79 -8.73 -18.30
C GLU A 283 5.31 -8.85 -17.84
N TYR A 284 4.38 -8.40 -18.69
CA TYR A 284 2.97 -8.19 -18.33
C TYR A 284 2.23 -9.48 -17.93
N TYR A 285 2.59 -10.62 -18.52
CA TYR A 285 2.04 -11.91 -18.14
C TYR A 285 2.42 -12.29 -16.70
N GLU A 286 3.69 -12.09 -16.33
CA GLU A 286 4.24 -12.28 -14.99
C GLU A 286 3.59 -11.33 -13.98
N ALA A 287 3.43 -10.04 -14.33
CA ALA A 287 2.68 -9.08 -13.52
C ALA A 287 1.25 -9.57 -13.24
N ILE A 288 0.53 -10.04 -14.27
CA ILE A 288 -0.82 -10.63 -14.11
C ILE A 288 -0.80 -11.90 -13.25
N GLN A 289 0.25 -12.73 -13.29
CA GLN A 289 0.36 -13.88 -12.37
C GLN A 289 0.49 -13.43 -10.91
N VAL A 290 1.27 -12.39 -10.63
CA VAL A 290 1.42 -11.87 -9.25
C VAL A 290 0.13 -11.19 -8.77
N ILE A 291 -0.59 -10.45 -9.63
CA ILE A 291 -1.92 -9.90 -9.27
C ILE A 291 -2.91 -11.05 -9.00
N ASN A 292 -2.91 -12.11 -9.80
CA ASN A 292 -3.75 -13.28 -9.55
C ASN A 292 -3.38 -13.98 -8.24
N GLN A 293 -2.11 -14.07 -7.85
CA GLN A 293 -1.72 -14.57 -6.52
C GLN A 293 -2.30 -13.66 -5.42
N LEU A 294 -2.06 -12.35 -5.50
CA LEU A 294 -2.53 -11.38 -4.52
C LEU A 294 -4.05 -11.44 -4.34
N GLN A 295 -4.81 -11.56 -5.43
CA GLN A 295 -6.27 -11.73 -5.41
C GLN A 295 -6.75 -13.01 -4.71
N ASN A 296 -6.00 -14.11 -4.81
CA ASN A 296 -6.30 -15.34 -4.08
C ASN A 296 -5.92 -15.24 -2.57
N GLU A 297 -5.07 -14.29 -2.19
CA GLU A 297 -4.64 -14.05 -0.80
C GLU A 297 -5.49 -13.01 -0.06
N THR A 298 -6.02 -12.00 -0.78
CA THR A 298 -6.87 -10.93 -0.23
C THR A 298 -8.38 -11.21 -0.35
N GLU A 299 -8.76 -12.07 -1.30
CA GLU A 299 -10.13 -12.24 -1.82
C GLU A 299 -10.71 -10.97 -2.50
N ASP A 300 -9.85 -10.00 -2.86
CA ASP A 300 -10.27 -8.71 -3.45
C ASP A 300 -10.45 -8.77 -4.98
N ASP A 301 -11.68 -8.57 -5.47
CA ASP A 301 -12.00 -8.55 -6.90
C ASP A 301 -11.79 -7.21 -7.61
N PHE A 302 -11.49 -6.12 -6.88
CA PHE A 302 -10.99 -4.87 -7.46
C PHE A 302 -9.65 -5.06 -8.17
N LEU A 303 -8.88 -6.10 -7.83
CA LEU A 303 -7.65 -6.46 -8.54
C LEU A 303 -7.89 -6.86 -10.01
N ASN A 304 -9.15 -7.03 -10.44
CA ASN A 304 -9.49 -7.06 -11.86
C ASN A 304 -9.22 -5.73 -12.59
N TYR A 305 -9.37 -4.56 -11.93
CA TYR A 305 -8.95 -3.27 -12.48
C TYR A 305 -7.44 -3.22 -12.72
N MET A 306 -6.61 -3.63 -11.75
CA MET A 306 -5.16 -3.67 -11.94
C MET A 306 -4.77 -4.57 -13.12
N LYS A 307 -5.41 -5.73 -13.28
CA LYS A 307 -5.19 -6.60 -14.45
C LYS A 307 -5.71 -5.97 -15.75
N ALA A 308 -6.74 -5.13 -15.70
CA ALA A 308 -7.24 -4.39 -16.86
C ALA A 308 -6.21 -3.36 -17.34
N SER A 309 -5.62 -2.60 -16.43
CA SER A 309 -4.54 -1.64 -16.74
C SER A 309 -3.29 -2.35 -17.28
N VAL A 310 -2.85 -3.45 -16.66
CA VAL A 310 -1.72 -4.24 -17.20
C VAL A 310 -2.04 -4.82 -18.58
N ALA A 311 -3.28 -5.28 -18.82
CA ALA A 311 -3.70 -5.77 -20.14
C ALA A 311 -3.84 -4.65 -21.19
N PHE A 312 -4.14 -3.42 -20.78
CA PHE A 312 -4.19 -2.26 -21.68
C PHE A 312 -2.79 -1.91 -22.22
N GLU A 313 -1.79 -1.98 -21.36
CA GLU A 313 -0.38 -1.68 -21.65
C GLU A 313 0.34 -2.84 -22.39
N ASP A 314 -0.20 -4.06 -22.29
CA ASP A 314 0.10 -5.24 -23.15
C ASP A 314 -0.51 -5.11 -24.57
N GLU A 315 -1.13 -3.97 -24.91
CA GLU A 315 -2.00 -3.75 -26.09
C GLU A 315 -3.15 -4.77 -26.23
N ASN A 316 -3.45 -5.51 -25.16
CA ASN A 316 -4.38 -6.64 -25.11
C ASN A 316 -5.80 -6.13 -24.81
N TYR A 317 -6.28 -5.23 -25.67
CA TYR A 317 -7.51 -4.47 -25.47
C TYR A 317 -8.76 -5.35 -25.34
N ASP A 318 -8.79 -6.55 -25.94
CA ASP A 318 -9.87 -7.53 -25.71
C ASP A 318 -9.93 -7.98 -24.23
N LEU A 319 -8.78 -8.28 -23.60
CA LEU A 319 -8.72 -8.64 -22.19
C LEU A 319 -9.01 -7.43 -21.29
N ALA A 320 -8.39 -6.28 -21.60
CA ALA A 320 -8.61 -5.04 -20.86
C ALA A 320 -10.09 -4.63 -20.86
N LEU A 321 -10.78 -4.71 -22.00
CA LEU A 321 -12.19 -4.31 -22.12
C LEU A 321 -13.09 -5.18 -21.22
N ASN A 322 -12.85 -6.49 -21.19
CA ASN A 322 -13.62 -7.41 -20.34
C ASN A 322 -13.36 -7.16 -18.84
N LEU A 323 -12.13 -6.82 -18.45
CA LEU A 323 -11.77 -6.56 -17.05
C LEU A 323 -12.20 -5.18 -16.57
N PHE A 324 -12.11 -4.14 -17.41
CA PHE A 324 -12.72 -2.83 -17.13
C PHE A 324 -14.25 -2.94 -17.09
N LYS A 325 -14.87 -3.75 -17.96
CA LYS A 325 -16.33 -3.99 -17.90
C LYS A 325 -16.75 -4.65 -16.59
N TYR A 326 -16.00 -5.66 -16.13
CA TYR A 326 -16.20 -6.25 -14.80
C TYR A 326 -16.03 -5.20 -13.69
N THR A 327 -15.04 -4.32 -13.81
CA THR A 327 -14.77 -3.26 -12.84
C THR A 327 -15.98 -2.33 -12.71
N ILE A 328 -16.47 -1.75 -13.81
CA ILE A 328 -17.61 -0.80 -13.75
C ILE A 328 -18.95 -1.47 -13.39
N ASP A 329 -19.11 -2.77 -13.63
CA ASP A 329 -20.31 -3.52 -13.24
C ASP A 329 -20.39 -3.80 -11.72
N ASN A 330 -19.27 -3.79 -11.01
CA ASN A 330 -19.19 -4.04 -9.55
C ASN A 330 -18.80 -2.79 -8.75
N TYR A 331 -18.12 -1.83 -9.37
CA TYR A 331 -17.67 -0.55 -8.80
C TYR A 331 -18.12 0.63 -9.69
N PRO A 332 -19.42 0.90 -9.81
CA PRO A 332 -19.94 1.92 -10.73
C PRO A 332 -19.48 3.35 -10.39
N ASP A 333 -19.26 3.67 -9.13
CA ASP A 333 -18.80 5.01 -8.71
C ASP A 333 -17.28 5.22 -8.95
N PHE A 334 -16.54 4.18 -9.34
CA PHE A 334 -15.08 4.24 -9.50
C PHE A 334 -14.67 4.78 -10.89
N PHE A 335 -14.36 6.08 -10.93
CA PHE A 335 -14.10 6.82 -12.18
C PHE A 335 -12.98 6.23 -13.04
N ASP A 336 -11.87 5.76 -12.47
CA ASP A 336 -10.73 5.28 -13.26
C ASP A 336 -11.04 3.96 -13.99
N GLY A 337 -11.98 3.17 -13.46
CA GLY A 337 -12.57 2.03 -14.16
C GLY A 337 -13.44 2.46 -15.35
N GLN A 338 -14.20 3.55 -15.19
CA GLN A 338 -15.03 4.11 -16.26
C GLN A 338 -14.17 4.71 -17.39
N ALA A 339 -13.12 5.46 -17.01
CA ALA A 339 -12.11 6.00 -17.92
C ALA A 339 -11.38 4.88 -18.69
N GLY A 340 -10.91 3.84 -18.00
CA GLY A 340 -10.24 2.69 -18.62
C GLY A 340 -11.12 1.96 -19.65
N TYR A 341 -12.42 1.80 -19.37
CA TYR A 341 -13.37 1.21 -20.31
C TYR A 341 -13.54 2.07 -21.58
N LEU A 342 -13.73 3.40 -21.44
CA LEU A 342 -13.82 4.32 -22.58
C LEU A 342 -12.55 4.32 -23.44
N ASN A 343 -11.39 4.42 -22.79
CA ASN A 343 -10.08 4.40 -23.45
C ASN A 343 -9.90 3.11 -24.25
N THR A 344 -10.30 1.96 -23.68
CA THR A 344 -10.21 0.66 -24.37
C THR A 344 -11.14 0.56 -25.58
N LEU A 345 -12.38 1.04 -25.49
CA LEU A 345 -13.28 1.12 -26.65
C LEU A 345 -12.69 1.97 -27.78
N VAL A 346 -12.03 3.07 -27.44
CA VAL A 346 -11.41 3.98 -28.42
C VAL A 346 -10.12 3.40 -29.03
N MET A 347 -9.31 2.66 -28.28
CA MET A 347 -8.16 1.93 -28.82
C MET A 347 -8.56 0.80 -29.77
N LEU A 348 -9.68 0.12 -29.49
CA LEU A 348 -10.33 -0.82 -30.41
C LEU A 348 -10.99 -0.13 -31.63
N ASN A 349 -11.13 1.20 -31.61
CA ASN A 349 -11.83 2.02 -32.61
C ASN A 349 -13.36 1.80 -32.65
N ASN A 350 -13.95 1.28 -31.56
CA ASN A 350 -15.39 1.05 -31.40
C ASN A 350 -16.13 2.36 -31.05
N PHE A 351 -15.99 3.40 -31.87
CA PHE A 351 -16.50 4.75 -31.59
C PHE A 351 -18.03 4.82 -31.42
N THR A 352 -18.78 3.92 -32.07
CA THR A 352 -20.23 3.79 -31.86
C THR A 352 -20.56 3.38 -30.43
N ASP A 353 -19.84 2.38 -29.89
CA ASP A 353 -20.05 1.88 -28.53
C ASP A 353 -19.52 2.89 -27.50
N ALA A 354 -18.44 3.61 -27.82
CA ALA A 354 -17.96 4.72 -27.01
C ALA A 354 -19.03 5.83 -26.88
N VAL A 355 -19.70 6.23 -27.97
CA VAL A 355 -20.82 7.19 -27.92
C VAL A 355 -22.00 6.66 -27.09
N ILE A 356 -22.37 5.39 -27.24
CA ILE A 356 -23.43 4.75 -26.43
C ILE A 356 -23.06 4.78 -24.94
N TYR A 357 -21.78 4.61 -24.62
CA TYR A 357 -21.27 4.67 -23.27
C TYR A 357 -21.23 6.09 -22.69
N LEU A 358 -20.92 7.12 -23.50
CA LEU A 358 -21.06 8.52 -23.03
C LEU A 358 -22.52 8.88 -22.70
N ASP A 359 -23.49 8.37 -23.48
CA ASP A 359 -24.92 8.51 -23.17
C ASP A 359 -25.33 7.75 -21.90
N ALA A 360 -24.63 6.66 -21.55
CA ALA A 360 -24.82 5.95 -20.27
C ALA A 360 -24.26 6.76 -19.09
N LEU A 361 -23.03 7.29 -19.17
CA LEU A 361 -22.45 8.13 -18.12
C LEU A 361 -23.32 9.37 -17.81
N ILE A 362 -23.92 10.01 -18.83
CA ILE A 362 -24.91 11.09 -18.62
C ILE A 362 -26.16 10.59 -17.88
N THR A 363 -26.61 9.37 -18.16
CA THR A 363 -27.78 8.75 -17.51
C THR A 363 -27.50 8.45 -16.03
N ASP A 364 -26.28 8.04 -15.71
CA ASP A 364 -25.84 7.72 -14.34
C ASP A 364 -25.44 8.97 -13.53
N GLY A 365 -25.32 10.14 -14.18
CA GLY A 365 -25.28 11.46 -13.53
C GLY A 365 -24.05 12.32 -13.82
N TYR A 366 -23.12 11.87 -14.68
CA TYR A 366 -21.94 12.64 -15.06
C TYR A 366 -22.31 13.84 -15.96
N ASP A 367 -21.66 14.98 -15.75
CA ASP A 367 -21.99 16.22 -16.47
C ASP A 367 -21.40 16.22 -17.89
N LYS A 368 -22.23 16.53 -18.90
CA LYS A 368 -21.86 16.42 -20.33
C LYS A 368 -20.66 17.32 -20.71
N PRO A 369 -20.60 18.60 -20.30
CA PRO A 369 -19.39 19.42 -20.34
C PRO A 369 -18.12 18.72 -19.83
N LEU A 370 -18.14 18.10 -18.65
CA LEU A 370 -16.94 17.45 -18.10
C LEU A 370 -16.52 16.21 -18.90
N ILE A 371 -17.48 15.44 -19.43
CA ILE A 371 -17.19 14.34 -20.36
C ILE A 371 -16.60 14.87 -21.68
N ILE A 372 -17.09 16.01 -22.18
CA ILE A 372 -16.55 16.65 -23.39
C ILE A 372 -15.12 17.12 -23.15
N ASP A 373 -14.88 17.80 -22.03
CA ASP A 373 -13.57 18.33 -21.68
C ASP A 373 -12.56 17.17 -21.51
N TYR A 374 -12.93 16.09 -20.80
CA TYR A 374 -12.10 14.87 -20.67
C TYR A 374 -11.76 14.20 -22.02
N VAL A 375 -12.71 14.13 -22.96
CA VAL A 375 -12.44 13.54 -24.30
C VAL A 375 -11.53 14.43 -25.14
N GLU A 376 -11.51 15.74 -24.91
CA GLU A 376 -10.70 16.71 -25.67
C GLU A 376 -9.39 17.14 -24.95
N GLU A 377 -9.17 16.73 -23.70
CA GLU A 377 -8.02 17.08 -22.87
C GLU A 377 -6.68 16.53 -23.41
N GLU A 378 -5.63 17.36 -23.38
CA GLU A 378 -4.24 16.96 -23.63
C GLU A 378 -3.50 16.84 -22.29
N ASP A 379 -2.67 15.80 -22.11
CA ASP A 379 -1.88 15.62 -20.90
C ASP A 379 -0.73 16.66 -20.78
N GLU A 380 0.04 16.61 -19.69
CA GLU A 380 1.24 17.44 -19.45
C GLU A 380 2.29 17.44 -20.58
N ASN A 381 2.27 16.48 -21.51
CA ASN A 381 3.16 16.36 -22.67
C ASN A 381 2.51 16.85 -23.97
N GLY A 382 1.22 17.16 -23.97
CA GLY A 382 0.43 17.51 -25.16
C GLY A 382 -0.18 16.30 -25.88
N GLU A 383 -0.33 15.16 -25.18
CA GLU A 383 -0.88 13.94 -25.77
C GLU A 383 -2.30 13.66 -25.28
N ASN A 384 -3.22 13.34 -26.20
CA ASN A 384 -4.60 12.95 -25.90
C ASN A 384 -4.83 11.51 -26.39
N ILE A 385 -5.07 10.57 -25.48
CA ILE A 385 -5.28 9.15 -25.80
C ILE A 385 -6.60 8.90 -26.56
N LEU A 386 -7.58 9.80 -26.39
CA LEU A 386 -8.88 9.81 -27.04
C LEU A 386 -8.90 10.63 -28.35
N ASP A 387 -7.78 11.18 -28.81
CA ASP A 387 -7.69 12.10 -29.95
C ASP A 387 -8.40 11.61 -31.23
N LYS A 388 -8.25 10.32 -31.55
CA LYS A 388 -8.90 9.67 -32.70
C LYS A 388 -10.44 9.74 -32.60
N PHE A 389 -10.95 9.59 -31.38
CA PHE A 389 -12.37 9.64 -31.06
C PHE A 389 -12.87 11.08 -30.98
N ALA A 390 -12.14 11.99 -30.32
CA ALA A 390 -12.44 13.43 -30.33
C ALA A 390 -12.55 13.99 -31.76
N LYS A 391 -11.68 13.52 -32.67
CA LYS A 391 -11.69 13.87 -34.10
C LYS A 391 -12.67 13.05 -34.96
N SER A 392 -13.39 12.08 -34.40
CA SER A 392 -14.38 11.26 -35.12
C SER A 392 -15.64 12.06 -35.48
N GLU A 393 -16.42 11.59 -36.46
CA GLU A 393 -17.74 12.17 -36.74
C GLU A 393 -18.78 11.73 -35.69
N ASP A 394 -18.61 10.56 -35.07
CA ASP A 394 -19.51 10.04 -34.03
C ASP A 394 -19.50 10.92 -32.78
N PHE A 395 -18.31 11.26 -32.26
CA PHE A 395 -18.18 12.18 -31.12
C PHE A 395 -18.67 13.59 -31.46
N LYS A 396 -18.34 14.14 -32.64
CA LYS A 396 -18.86 15.44 -33.07
C LYS A 396 -20.39 15.44 -33.17
N ALA A 397 -20.98 14.37 -33.68
CA ALA A 397 -22.43 14.22 -33.75
C ALA A 397 -23.07 14.08 -32.35
N TRP A 398 -22.39 13.45 -31.40
CA TRP A 398 -22.83 13.37 -30.00
C TRP A 398 -22.70 14.70 -29.25
N LYS A 399 -21.55 15.38 -29.37
CA LYS A 399 -21.25 16.67 -28.72
C LYS A 399 -22.21 17.80 -29.14
N ASN A 400 -22.76 17.74 -30.35
CA ASN A 400 -23.72 18.73 -30.88
C ASN A 400 -25.21 18.36 -30.65
N LYS A 401 -25.53 17.32 -29.89
CA LYS A 401 -26.90 17.01 -29.38
C LYS A 401 -27.16 17.72 -28.05
#